data_AF-A0A960ZV92-F1
#
_entry.id   AF-A0A960ZV92-F1
#
_cell.length_a   1.000
_cell.length_b   1.000
_cell.length_c   1.000
_cell.angle_alpha   90.00
_cell.angle_beta   90.00
_cell.angle_gamma   90.00
#
_symmetry.space_group_name_H-M   'P 1'
#
loop_
_entity.id
_entity.type
_entity.pdbx_description
1 polymer ?
#
loop_
_entity_poly.entity_id
_entity_poly.type
_entity_poly.pdbx_seq_one_letter_code
_entity_poly.pdbx_strand_id
1 'polypeptide(L)'
;AEWEALAARGDQEFANHSAHHRGGFGDEDMEAEIGEAAEAIWKLVPDRSKLTALNLGGGTRWDTTRTLRYYLDKYHHFDASENSTGMDDSYGNRVENFRRILEQHLQRGLWCRIHYHYIGDGLSSTEANFRAALDIAKEHSAKLWIAGMADIFKYQRERDAATLELVESDAEKLVFRVRCTTDPILYDQPLTVELVPPPEWKAENTVVKDQQGTVISTKATTVDGKAALRFEVPPIEAVYSVRSAP
;
A
#
# COMPACT_ATOMS: atom_id res chain seq x y z
N ALA A 1 -4.16 11.13 -24.48
CA ALA A 1 -5.51 11.71 -24.30
C ALA A 1 -6.26 11.07 -23.13
N GLU A 2 -6.78 9.85 -23.25
CA GLU A 2 -7.59 9.24 -22.17
C GLU A 2 -6.75 8.79 -20.95
N TRP A 3 -5.58 8.19 -21.19
CA TRP A 3 -4.68 7.80 -20.10
C TRP A 3 -4.15 9.01 -19.32
N GLU A 4 -3.87 10.12 -20.00
CA GLU A 4 -3.42 11.38 -19.36
C GLU A 4 -4.51 11.98 -18.50
N ALA A 5 -5.77 11.92 -18.97
CA ALA A 5 -6.92 12.37 -18.19
C ALA A 5 -7.12 11.51 -16.93
N LEU A 6 -6.91 10.18 -17.01
CA LEU A 6 -6.92 9.31 -15.85
C LEU A 6 -5.74 9.59 -14.92
N ALA A 7 -4.53 9.77 -15.46
CA ALA A 7 -3.35 10.15 -14.71
C ALA A 7 -3.57 11.44 -13.91
N ALA A 8 -4.16 12.45 -14.55
CA ALA A 8 -4.45 13.75 -13.97
C ALA A 8 -5.51 13.71 -12.85
N ARG A 9 -6.33 12.65 -12.76
CA ARG A 9 -7.24 12.48 -11.61
C ARG A 9 -6.48 12.20 -10.32
N GLY A 10 -5.29 11.60 -10.42
CA GLY A 10 -4.47 11.31 -9.26
C GLY A 10 -5.13 10.36 -8.27
N ASP A 11 -5.92 9.40 -8.74
CA ASP A 11 -6.55 8.35 -7.92
C ASP A 11 -5.96 6.95 -8.18
N GLN A 12 -5.02 6.83 -9.13
CA GLN A 12 -4.27 5.61 -9.42
C GLN A 12 -2.78 5.80 -9.09
N GLU A 13 -2.11 4.72 -8.69
CA GLU A 13 -0.65 4.68 -8.53
C GLU A 13 0.03 4.44 -9.88
N PHE A 14 1.15 5.12 -10.12
CA PHE A 14 2.07 4.80 -11.22
C PHE A 14 3.23 3.98 -10.68
N ALA A 15 3.52 2.86 -11.34
CA ALA A 15 4.65 1.99 -11.05
C ALA A 15 5.59 1.94 -12.27
N ASN A 16 6.87 1.70 -12.01
CA ASN A 16 7.87 1.56 -13.05
C ASN A 16 7.75 0.18 -13.71
N HIS A 17 7.48 0.17 -15.01
CA HIS A 17 7.45 -1.05 -15.82
C HIS A 17 8.41 -0.98 -17.01
N SER A 18 9.56 -0.31 -16.80
CA SER A 18 10.53 0.11 -17.81
C SER A 18 10.00 1.13 -18.83
N ALA A 19 10.91 1.89 -19.44
CA ALA A 19 10.57 2.95 -20.37
C ALA A 19 10.03 2.41 -21.71
N HIS A 20 10.62 1.31 -22.22
CA HIS A 20 10.31 0.78 -23.55
C HIS A 20 9.96 -0.71 -23.57
N HIS A 21 10.03 -1.40 -22.42
CA HIS A 21 9.67 -2.81 -22.30
C HIS A 21 10.50 -3.74 -23.24
N ARG A 22 11.78 -3.39 -23.44
CA ARG A 22 12.70 -4.17 -24.30
C ARG A 22 13.72 -5.03 -23.53
N GLY A 23 13.71 -4.94 -22.19
CA GLY A 23 14.80 -5.48 -21.37
C GLY A 23 16.00 -4.54 -21.34
N GLY A 24 17.12 -4.98 -20.78
CA GLY A 24 18.34 -4.19 -20.73
C GLY A 24 19.61 -5.02 -20.85
N PHE A 25 20.59 -4.55 -21.62
CA PHE A 25 21.86 -5.22 -21.87
C PHE A 25 23.04 -4.31 -21.53
N GLY A 26 23.50 -4.44 -20.28
CA GLY A 26 24.53 -3.60 -19.69
C GLY A 26 23.95 -2.49 -18.84
N ASP A 27 24.84 -1.80 -18.12
CA ASP A 27 24.43 -0.80 -17.14
C ASP A 27 23.69 0.38 -17.78
N GLU A 28 24.11 0.84 -18.98
CA GLU A 28 23.51 1.98 -19.67
C GLU A 28 22.04 1.72 -20.05
N ASP A 29 21.74 0.54 -20.58
CA ASP A 29 20.37 0.15 -20.90
C ASP A 29 19.49 0.05 -19.64
N MET A 30 20.04 -0.47 -18.53
CA MET A 30 19.30 -0.49 -17.26
C MET A 30 18.99 0.92 -16.76
N GLU A 31 19.95 1.84 -16.86
CA GLU A 31 19.76 3.24 -16.47
C GLU A 31 18.71 3.92 -17.37
N ALA A 32 18.71 3.65 -18.68
CA ALA A 32 17.70 4.17 -19.60
C ALA A 32 16.30 3.59 -19.30
N GLU A 33 16.19 2.26 -19.18
CA GLU A 33 14.88 1.62 -19.00
C GLU A 33 14.26 1.90 -17.63
N ILE A 34 15.03 1.81 -16.55
CA ILE A 34 14.51 2.02 -15.20
C ILE A 34 14.51 3.52 -14.86
N GLY A 35 15.62 4.21 -15.12
CA GLY A 35 15.80 5.59 -14.69
C GLY A 35 14.91 6.59 -15.42
N GLU A 36 14.82 6.51 -16.76
CA GLU A 36 13.98 7.44 -17.51
C GLU A 36 12.50 7.26 -17.17
N ALA A 37 12.05 6.01 -16.98
CA ALA A 37 10.70 5.71 -16.54
C ALA A 37 10.42 6.28 -15.13
N ALA A 38 11.36 6.12 -14.19
CA ALA A 38 11.24 6.68 -12.85
C ALA A 38 11.12 8.21 -12.89
N GLU A 39 12.00 8.88 -13.63
CA GLU A 39 11.97 10.34 -13.78
C GLU A 39 10.69 10.84 -14.46
N ALA A 40 10.19 10.11 -15.46
CA ALA A 40 8.93 10.43 -16.10
C ALA A 40 7.76 10.34 -15.10
N ILE A 41 7.69 9.28 -14.30
CA ILE A 41 6.68 9.12 -13.25
C ILE A 41 6.76 10.27 -12.24
N TRP A 42 7.96 10.62 -11.75
CA TRP A 42 8.12 11.72 -10.79
C TRP A 42 7.69 13.08 -11.35
N LYS A 43 7.87 13.32 -12.66
CA LYS A 43 7.39 14.54 -13.32
C LYS A 43 5.86 14.58 -13.46
N LEU A 44 5.21 13.42 -13.60
CA LEU A 44 3.76 13.30 -13.71
C LEU A 44 3.05 13.50 -12.36
N VAL A 45 3.65 13.03 -11.27
CA VAL A 45 3.07 13.12 -9.91
C VAL A 45 4.07 13.73 -8.90
N PRO A 46 4.43 15.01 -9.05
CA PRO A 46 5.53 15.63 -8.29
C PRO A 46 5.25 15.75 -6.79
N ASP A 47 3.98 15.78 -6.39
CA ASP A 47 3.56 15.93 -4.99
C ASP A 47 3.44 14.59 -4.24
N ARG A 48 3.77 13.47 -4.89
CA ARG A 48 3.74 12.14 -4.29
C ARG A 48 5.14 11.66 -3.91
N SER A 49 5.20 10.76 -2.93
CA SER A 49 6.43 10.02 -2.65
C SER A 49 6.98 9.36 -3.92
N LYS A 50 8.31 9.43 -4.07
CA LYS A 50 9.05 8.82 -5.19
C LYS A 50 9.13 7.30 -5.07
N LEU A 51 8.83 6.74 -3.89
CA LEU A 51 8.87 5.31 -3.64
C LEU A 51 7.77 4.60 -4.42
N THR A 52 8.13 3.89 -5.49
CA THR A 52 7.18 3.20 -6.37
C THR A 52 7.60 1.76 -6.64
N ALA A 53 6.67 0.90 -7.02
CA ALA A 53 7.00 -0.47 -7.44
C ALA A 53 7.83 -0.47 -8.73
N LEU A 54 8.83 -1.35 -8.82
CA LEU A 54 9.45 -1.75 -10.07
C LEU A 54 9.00 -3.17 -10.42
N ASN A 55 8.35 -3.32 -11.56
CA ASN A 55 8.07 -4.62 -12.15
C ASN A 55 8.86 -4.71 -13.45
N LEU A 56 9.84 -5.61 -13.55
CA LEU A 56 10.58 -5.78 -14.80
C LEU A 56 9.66 -6.36 -15.89
N GLY A 57 9.81 -5.87 -17.13
CA GLY A 57 9.00 -6.29 -18.26
C GLY A 57 9.02 -7.81 -18.45
N GLY A 58 7.85 -8.45 -18.43
CA GLY A 58 7.74 -9.90 -18.64
C GLY A 58 8.24 -10.31 -20.02
N GLY A 59 8.87 -11.48 -20.14
CA GLY A 59 9.36 -11.99 -21.44
C GLY A 59 10.56 -11.23 -22.02
N THR A 60 11.18 -10.35 -21.24
CA THR A 60 12.40 -9.62 -21.63
C THR A 60 13.63 -10.17 -20.88
N ARG A 61 14.83 -9.84 -21.37
CA ARG A 61 16.10 -10.22 -20.73
C ARG A 61 16.76 -8.99 -20.09
N TRP A 62 17.29 -9.18 -18.90
CA TRP A 62 17.98 -8.15 -18.12
C TRP A 62 19.37 -8.67 -17.76
N ASP A 63 20.40 -8.05 -18.30
CA ASP A 63 21.80 -8.41 -18.13
C ASP A 63 22.56 -7.14 -17.73
N THR A 64 23.28 -7.15 -16.62
CA THR A 64 23.94 -5.97 -16.06
C THR A 64 25.08 -6.38 -15.14
N THR A 65 26.07 -5.50 -14.97
CA THR A 65 27.16 -5.71 -14.02
C THR A 65 26.78 -5.33 -12.59
N ARG A 66 25.69 -4.58 -12.42
CA ARG A 66 25.19 -4.12 -11.12
C ARG A 66 24.05 -5.01 -10.63
N THR A 67 23.86 -5.06 -9.31
CA THR A 67 22.71 -5.75 -8.73
C THR A 67 21.42 -4.97 -9.02
N LEU A 68 20.28 -5.66 -9.10
CA LEU A 68 18.98 -4.99 -9.17
C LEU A 68 18.80 -3.99 -8.01
N ARG A 69 19.33 -4.32 -6.82
CA ARG A 69 19.29 -3.46 -5.65
C ARG A 69 19.90 -2.08 -5.89
N TYR A 70 20.99 -1.98 -6.67
CA TYR A 70 21.57 -0.68 -7.04
C TYR A 70 20.53 0.23 -7.72
N TYR A 71 19.79 -0.30 -8.70
CA TYR A 71 18.78 0.46 -9.42
C TYR A 71 17.56 0.78 -8.55
N LEU A 72 17.15 -0.18 -7.71
CA LEU A 72 16.07 0.04 -6.74
C LEU A 72 16.40 1.19 -5.78
N ASP A 73 17.61 1.22 -5.21
CA ASP A 73 18.01 2.27 -4.28
C ASP A 73 18.15 3.63 -4.98
N LYS A 74 18.78 3.65 -6.16
CA LYS A 74 19.01 4.88 -6.92
C LYS A 74 17.72 5.56 -7.36
N TYR A 75 16.71 4.77 -7.75
CA TYR A 75 15.45 5.27 -8.30
C TYR A 75 14.26 5.11 -7.34
N HIS A 76 14.54 4.89 -6.05
CA HIS A 76 13.52 4.76 -5.01
C HIS A 76 12.42 3.75 -5.40
N HIS A 77 12.83 2.52 -5.71
CA HIS A 77 11.92 1.43 -6.02
C HIS A 77 11.99 0.31 -4.99
N PHE A 78 10.91 -0.47 -4.93
CA PHE A 78 10.93 -1.83 -4.38
C PHE A 78 10.60 -2.82 -5.48
N ASP A 79 11.17 -4.02 -5.37
CA ASP A 79 10.94 -5.07 -6.37
C ASP A 79 9.53 -5.64 -6.24
N ALA A 80 8.80 -5.57 -7.35
CA ALA A 80 7.48 -6.13 -7.56
C ALA A 80 7.46 -7.01 -8.82
N SER A 81 8.57 -7.66 -9.17
CA SER A 81 8.65 -8.51 -10.37
C SER A 81 8.07 -9.92 -10.13
N GLU A 82 7.98 -10.36 -8.88
CA GLU A 82 7.53 -11.71 -8.52
C GLU A 82 6.13 -11.76 -7.91
N ASN A 83 5.59 -13.00 -7.81
CA ASN A 83 4.38 -13.33 -7.05
C ASN A 83 3.09 -12.59 -7.48
N SER A 84 2.97 -12.27 -8.78
CA SER A 84 1.74 -11.74 -9.35
C SER A 84 0.89 -12.80 -10.02
N THR A 85 -0.43 -12.67 -9.87
CA THR A 85 -1.42 -13.54 -10.50
C THR A 85 -1.96 -12.87 -11.77
N GLY A 86 -1.49 -13.28 -12.94
CA GLY A 86 -1.92 -12.68 -14.22
C GLY A 86 -3.31 -13.09 -14.65
N MET A 87 -4.12 -12.15 -15.13
CA MET A 87 -5.55 -12.36 -15.36
C MET A 87 -5.95 -12.53 -16.83
N ASP A 88 -5.01 -12.91 -17.70
CA ASP A 88 -5.26 -13.16 -19.13
C ASP A 88 -6.20 -14.35 -19.34
N ASP A 89 -7.21 -14.17 -20.20
CA ASP A 89 -8.22 -15.18 -20.53
C ASP A 89 -7.60 -16.40 -21.22
N SER A 90 -6.45 -16.23 -21.91
CA SER A 90 -5.72 -17.32 -22.56
C SER A 90 -5.26 -18.42 -21.59
N TYR A 91 -5.13 -18.09 -20.29
CA TYR A 91 -4.75 -19.05 -19.26
C TYR A 91 -5.91 -19.94 -18.79
N GLY A 92 -7.17 -19.58 -19.12
CA GLY A 92 -8.37 -20.28 -18.67
C GLY A 92 -8.65 -20.15 -17.17
N ASN A 93 -9.93 -20.29 -16.78
CA ASN A 93 -10.39 -20.33 -15.38
C ASN A 93 -9.85 -19.21 -14.45
N ARG A 94 -9.54 -18.02 -14.99
CA ARG A 94 -8.88 -16.95 -14.21
C ARG A 94 -9.72 -16.40 -13.07
N VAL A 95 -11.02 -16.24 -13.28
CA VAL A 95 -11.95 -15.73 -12.26
C VAL A 95 -12.01 -16.68 -11.06
N GLU A 96 -12.17 -17.99 -11.32
CA GLU A 96 -12.20 -18.99 -10.25
C GLU A 96 -10.84 -19.12 -9.55
N ASN A 97 -9.75 -19.07 -10.31
CA ASN A 97 -8.41 -19.08 -9.74
C ASN A 97 -8.17 -17.85 -8.85
N PHE A 98 -8.67 -16.67 -9.24
CA PHE A 98 -8.62 -15.47 -8.42
C PHE A 98 -9.41 -15.66 -7.11
N ARG A 99 -10.65 -16.17 -7.16
CA ARG A 99 -11.45 -16.47 -5.96
C ARG A 99 -10.65 -17.34 -4.98
N ARG A 100 -10.12 -18.46 -5.46
CA ARG A 100 -9.32 -19.39 -4.66
C ARG A 100 -8.09 -18.72 -4.05
N ILE A 101 -7.35 -17.94 -4.82
CA ILE A 101 -6.13 -17.25 -4.35
C ILE A 101 -6.49 -16.18 -3.31
N LEU A 102 -7.53 -15.39 -3.57
CA LEU A 102 -8.00 -14.36 -2.63
C LEU A 102 -8.38 -14.98 -1.28
N GLU A 103 -9.17 -16.05 -1.30
CA GLU A 103 -9.58 -16.76 -0.08
C GLU A 103 -8.39 -17.31 0.70
N GLN A 104 -7.40 -17.88 0.02
CA GLN A 104 -6.16 -18.34 0.67
C GLN A 104 -5.38 -17.20 1.32
N HIS A 105 -5.31 -16.03 0.67
CA HIS A 105 -4.61 -14.88 1.22
C HIS A 105 -5.37 -14.27 2.41
N LEU A 106 -6.71 -14.22 2.32
CA LEU A 106 -7.56 -13.81 3.45
C LEU A 106 -7.37 -14.72 4.67
N GLN A 107 -7.33 -16.03 4.48
CA GLN A 107 -7.10 -17.00 5.56
C GLN A 107 -5.72 -16.84 6.22
N ARG A 108 -4.72 -16.42 5.45
CA ARG A 108 -3.33 -16.27 5.91
C ARG A 108 -2.98 -14.85 6.36
N GLY A 109 -3.86 -13.88 6.17
CA GLY A 109 -3.57 -12.46 6.42
C GLY A 109 -2.47 -11.90 5.50
N LEU A 110 -2.44 -12.33 4.23
CA LEU A 110 -1.41 -11.97 3.25
C LEU A 110 -1.96 -11.07 2.14
N TRP A 111 -1.04 -10.50 1.36
CA TRP A 111 -1.36 -9.66 0.21
C TRP A 111 -1.65 -10.48 -1.03
N CYS A 112 -2.77 -10.20 -1.69
CA CYS A 112 -3.09 -10.78 -2.99
C CYS A 112 -2.78 -9.78 -4.10
N ARG A 113 -1.84 -10.11 -4.99
CA ARG A 113 -1.50 -9.29 -6.16
C ARG A 113 -2.03 -9.94 -7.42
N ILE A 114 -2.85 -9.21 -8.16
CA ILE A 114 -3.29 -9.57 -9.52
C ILE A 114 -2.81 -8.52 -10.52
N HIS A 115 -2.66 -8.90 -11.78
CA HIS A 115 -2.38 -7.96 -12.86
C HIS A 115 -3.20 -8.29 -14.11
N TYR A 116 -3.48 -7.24 -14.87
CA TYR A 116 -4.10 -7.28 -16.19
C TYR A 116 -3.13 -6.64 -17.19
N HIS A 117 -3.10 -7.14 -18.42
CA HIS A 117 -2.37 -6.48 -19.50
C HIS A 117 -3.30 -5.49 -20.22
N TYR A 118 -4.33 -6.02 -20.88
CA TYR A 118 -5.34 -5.24 -21.60
C TYR A 118 -6.73 -5.77 -21.27
N ILE A 119 -7.67 -4.87 -20.99
CA ILE A 119 -9.06 -5.21 -20.65
C ILE A 119 -9.97 -4.72 -21.77
N GLY A 120 -10.76 -5.63 -22.36
CA GLY A 120 -11.75 -5.31 -23.39
C GLY A 120 -12.07 -6.50 -24.29
N ASP A 121 -13.07 -6.33 -25.15
CA ASP A 121 -13.49 -7.38 -26.07
C ASP A 121 -12.38 -7.72 -27.07
N GLY A 122 -12.01 -9.01 -27.14
CA GLY A 122 -10.93 -9.49 -28.00
C GLY A 122 -9.51 -9.13 -27.54
N LEU A 123 -9.35 -8.57 -26.33
CA LEU A 123 -8.05 -8.29 -25.71
C LEU A 123 -7.63 -9.42 -24.75
N SER A 124 -6.53 -9.23 -24.02
CA SER A 124 -6.00 -10.21 -23.05
C SER A 124 -7.04 -10.66 -22.03
N SER A 125 -7.81 -9.73 -21.46
CA SER A 125 -8.88 -10.04 -20.52
C SER A 125 -10.17 -9.41 -21.01
N THR A 126 -11.24 -10.21 -21.11
CA THR A 126 -12.56 -9.68 -21.41
C THR A 126 -13.07 -8.79 -20.27
N GLU A 127 -13.92 -7.83 -20.60
CA GLU A 127 -14.58 -6.98 -19.59
C GLU A 127 -15.43 -7.83 -18.61
N ALA A 128 -16.05 -8.90 -19.11
CA ALA A 128 -16.80 -9.85 -18.30
C ALA A 128 -15.93 -10.49 -17.19
N ASN A 129 -14.75 -11.00 -17.52
CA ASN A 129 -13.85 -11.61 -16.54
C ASN A 129 -13.27 -10.57 -15.57
N PHE A 130 -12.96 -9.37 -16.06
CA PHE A 130 -12.52 -8.27 -15.19
C PHE A 130 -13.60 -7.92 -14.15
N ARG A 131 -14.84 -7.70 -14.58
CA ARG A 131 -15.97 -7.38 -13.68
C ARG A 131 -16.26 -8.51 -12.69
N ALA A 132 -16.25 -9.76 -13.15
CA ALA A 132 -16.45 -10.90 -12.26
C ALA A 132 -15.38 -10.99 -11.15
N ALA A 133 -14.12 -10.64 -11.44
CA ALA A 133 -13.09 -10.54 -10.41
C ALA A 133 -13.35 -9.38 -9.43
N LEU A 134 -13.83 -8.23 -9.91
CA LEU A 134 -14.21 -7.13 -9.04
C LEU A 134 -15.41 -7.47 -8.14
N ASP A 135 -16.39 -8.23 -8.63
CA ASP A 135 -17.53 -8.70 -7.85
C ASP A 135 -17.07 -9.60 -6.70
N ILE A 136 -16.13 -10.52 -6.97
CA ILE A 136 -15.47 -11.34 -5.93
C ILE A 136 -14.79 -10.44 -4.88
N ALA A 137 -13.99 -9.46 -5.31
CA ALA A 137 -13.35 -8.54 -4.36
C ALA A 137 -14.39 -7.75 -3.54
N LYS A 138 -15.52 -7.37 -4.15
CA LYS A 138 -16.61 -6.66 -3.49
C LYS A 138 -17.30 -7.51 -2.42
N GLU A 139 -17.55 -8.80 -2.69
CA GLU A 139 -18.08 -9.79 -1.73
C GLU A 139 -17.23 -9.83 -0.44
N HIS A 140 -15.92 -9.61 -0.56
CA HIS A 140 -14.97 -9.63 0.55
C HIS A 140 -14.55 -8.24 1.06
N SER A 141 -15.17 -7.16 0.59
CA SER A 141 -14.71 -5.78 0.85
C SER A 141 -14.57 -5.39 2.33
N ALA A 142 -15.37 -5.98 3.23
CA ALA A 142 -15.26 -5.76 4.68
C ALA A 142 -13.95 -6.31 5.30
N LYS A 143 -13.23 -7.18 4.57
CA LYS A 143 -11.99 -7.85 5.00
C LYS A 143 -10.79 -7.47 4.14
N LEU A 144 -10.98 -6.59 3.16
CA LEU A 144 -9.95 -6.22 2.20
C LEU A 144 -9.59 -4.75 2.34
N TRP A 145 -8.30 -4.49 2.24
CA TRP A 145 -7.78 -3.19 1.88
C TRP A 145 -7.31 -3.28 0.42
N ILE A 146 -8.01 -2.59 -0.48
CA ILE A 146 -7.64 -2.49 -1.90
C ILE A 146 -6.87 -1.18 -2.04
N ALA A 147 -5.59 -1.26 -2.40
CA ALA A 147 -4.69 -0.13 -2.49
C ALA A 147 -3.59 -0.35 -3.55
N GLY A 148 -2.85 0.72 -3.83
CA GLY A 148 -1.64 0.66 -4.65
C GLY A 148 -0.57 -0.24 -4.04
N MET A 149 0.32 -0.77 -4.88
CA MET A 149 1.44 -1.59 -4.42
C MET A 149 2.38 -0.81 -3.50
N ALA A 150 2.65 0.48 -3.79
CA ALA A 150 3.51 1.28 -2.93
C ALA A 150 2.89 1.56 -1.57
N ASP A 151 1.60 1.88 -1.50
CA ASP A 151 0.91 2.13 -0.22
C ASP A 151 0.95 0.89 0.67
N ILE A 152 0.68 -0.27 0.07
CA ILE A 152 0.75 -1.56 0.74
C ILE A 152 2.19 -1.83 1.22
N PHE A 153 3.20 -1.64 0.36
CA PHE A 153 4.62 -1.79 0.71
C PHE A 153 5.05 -0.86 1.85
N LYS A 154 4.72 0.44 1.75
CA LYS A 154 5.03 1.45 2.76
C LYS A 154 4.43 1.06 4.10
N TYR A 155 3.13 0.77 4.13
CA TYR A 155 2.43 0.40 5.37
C TYR A 155 3.10 -0.76 6.10
N GLN A 156 3.46 -1.83 5.39
CA GLN A 156 4.15 -2.95 6.04
C GLN A 156 5.52 -2.54 6.56
N ARG A 157 6.31 -1.80 5.78
CA ARG A 157 7.64 -1.36 6.20
C ARG A 157 7.58 -0.42 7.40
N GLU A 158 6.67 0.54 7.39
CA GLU A 158 6.47 1.47 8.49
C GLU A 158 5.93 0.77 9.73
N ARG A 159 4.95 -0.13 9.58
CA ARG A 159 4.42 -0.90 10.71
C ARG A 159 5.50 -1.76 11.35
N ASP A 160 6.30 -2.46 10.54
CA ASP A 160 7.37 -3.33 11.04
C ASP A 160 8.55 -2.52 11.61
N ALA A 161 8.73 -1.27 11.19
CA ALA A 161 9.74 -0.32 11.68
C ALA A 161 9.23 0.58 12.82
N ALA A 162 7.96 0.47 13.19
CA ALA A 162 7.33 1.28 14.20
C ALA A 162 7.33 0.62 15.58
N THR A 163 7.42 1.45 16.61
CA THR A 163 7.26 1.04 18.01
C THR A 163 6.20 1.90 18.68
N LEU A 164 5.43 1.28 19.57
CA LEU A 164 4.44 1.93 20.41
C LEU A 164 4.88 1.85 21.88
N GLU A 165 5.04 3.00 22.54
CA GLU A 165 5.50 3.11 23.92
C GLU A 165 4.44 3.81 24.77
N LEU A 166 3.96 3.17 25.84
CA LEU A 166 3.11 3.83 26.82
C LEU A 166 3.97 4.77 27.68
N VAL A 167 3.68 6.07 27.64
CA VAL A 167 4.42 7.11 28.35
C VAL A 167 3.77 7.45 29.69
N GLU A 168 2.44 7.51 29.74
CA GLU A 168 1.66 7.87 30.93
C GLU A 168 0.33 7.12 30.91
N SER A 169 -0.11 6.68 32.08
CA SER A 169 -1.42 6.07 32.26
C SER A 169 -1.94 6.38 33.66
N ASP A 170 -3.04 7.11 33.72
CA ASP A 170 -3.81 7.36 34.94
C ASP A 170 -5.31 7.12 34.70
N ALA A 171 -6.15 7.50 35.67
CA ALA A 171 -7.59 7.25 35.62
C ALA A 171 -8.34 8.03 34.52
N GLU A 172 -7.79 9.14 34.03
CA GLU A 172 -8.45 10.06 33.10
C GLU A 172 -7.67 10.26 31.79
N LYS A 173 -6.41 9.83 31.75
CA LYS A 173 -5.48 10.11 30.66
C LYS A 173 -4.55 8.93 30.36
N LEU A 174 -4.36 8.70 29.07
CA LEU A 174 -3.31 7.87 28.50
C LEU A 174 -2.44 8.76 27.60
N VAL A 175 -1.13 8.55 27.66
CA VAL A 175 -0.18 9.15 26.72
C VAL A 175 0.67 8.03 26.16
N PHE A 176 0.77 7.96 24.85
CA PHE A 176 1.65 7.02 24.17
C PHE A 176 2.49 7.75 23.13
N ARG A 177 3.64 7.16 22.82
CA ARG A 177 4.55 7.60 21.77
C ARG A 177 4.57 6.56 20.67
N VAL A 178 4.40 7.03 19.44
CA VAL A 178 4.73 6.28 18.23
C VAL A 178 6.11 6.73 17.79
N ARG A 179 6.97 5.78 17.40
CA ARG A 179 8.22 6.05 16.68
C ARG A 179 8.24 5.19 15.44
N CYS A 180 8.65 5.75 14.31
CA CYS A 180 8.91 5.01 13.08
C CYS A 180 10.28 5.42 12.55
N THR A 181 11.05 4.45 12.04
CA THR A 181 12.44 4.66 11.61
C THR A 181 12.61 4.71 10.10
N THR A 182 11.52 4.60 9.33
CA THR A 182 11.53 4.79 7.88
C THR A 182 11.81 6.25 7.52
N ASP A 183 12.31 6.48 6.30
CA ASP A 183 12.49 7.84 5.76
C ASP A 183 11.12 8.47 5.46
N PRO A 184 10.68 9.53 6.18
CA PRO A 184 9.36 10.11 6.02
C PRO A 184 9.16 10.82 4.67
N ILE A 185 10.21 11.01 3.87
CA ILE A 185 10.09 11.54 2.50
C ILE A 185 9.62 10.45 1.52
N LEU A 186 10.00 9.19 1.78
CA LEU A 186 9.69 8.04 0.92
C LEU A 186 8.53 7.20 1.46
N TYR A 187 8.39 7.16 2.77
CA TYR A 187 7.41 6.39 3.52
C TYR A 187 6.47 7.34 4.24
N ASP A 188 5.26 7.46 3.70
CA ASP A 188 4.24 8.42 4.10
C ASP A 188 2.87 7.77 4.35
N GLN A 189 2.80 6.44 4.49
CA GLN A 189 1.52 5.75 4.63
C GLN A 189 1.06 5.77 6.10
N PRO A 190 -0.15 6.30 6.42
CA PRO A 190 -0.63 6.34 7.79
C PRO A 190 -0.72 4.96 8.44
N LEU A 191 -0.28 4.88 9.70
CA LEU A 191 -0.37 3.67 10.51
C LEU A 191 -1.68 3.62 11.27
N THR A 192 -2.28 2.44 11.37
CA THR A 192 -3.48 2.22 12.18
C THR A 192 -3.08 1.89 13.62
N VAL A 193 -3.63 2.63 14.58
CA VAL A 193 -3.54 2.32 16.01
C VAL A 193 -4.90 1.86 16.51
N GLU A 194 -4.90 0.76 17.24
CA GLU A 194 -6.07 0.26 17.96
C GLU A 194 -5.82 0.38 19.45
N LEU A 195 -6.73 1.06 20.14
CA LEU A 195 -6.66 1.29 21.57
C LEU A 195 -7.89 0.69 22.25
N VAL A 196 -7.66 -0.24 23.17
CA VAL A 196 -8.67 -0.66 24.15
C VAL A 196 -8.56 0.31 25.34
N PRO A 197 -9.52 1.24 25.52
CA PRO A 197 -9.46 2.15 26.65
C PRO A 197 -9.69 1.38 27.98
N PRO A 198 -9.31 1.97 29.12
CA PRO A 198 -9.66 1.44 30.43
C PRO A 198 -11.18 1.17 30.54
N PRO A 199 -11.62 0.11 31.26
CA PRO A 199 -13.04 -0.27 31.32
C PRO A 199 -13.99 0.84 31.76
N GLU A 200 -13.49 1.78 32.56
CA GLU A 200 -14.29 2.88 33.11
C GLU A 200 -14.51 4.02 32.12
N TRP A 201 -13.81 3.99 30.98
CA TRP A 201 -13.95 4.99 29.93
C TRP A 201 -15.03 4.57 28.95
N LYS A 202 -15.91 5.51 28.64
CA LYS A 202 -16.87 5.34 27.55
C LYS A 202 -16.19 5.68 26.24
N ALA A 203 -16.21 4.75 25.29
CA ALA A 203 -15.57 4.94 23.99
C ALA A 203 -16.10 6.18 23.27
N GLU A 204 -17.41 6.46 23.37
CA GLU A 204 -18.06 7.64 22.81
C GLU A 204 -17.60 8.98 23.40
N ASN A 205 -17.07 8.96 24.62
CA ASN A 205 -16.54 10.15 25.29
C ASN A 205 -15.02 10.24 25.16
N THR A 206 -14.37 9.27 24.54
CA THR A 206 -12.91 9.24 24.49
C THR A 206 -12.40 10.11 23.35
N VAL A 207 -11.50 11.05 23.66
CA VAL A 207 -10.92 11.98 22.69
C VAL A 207 -9.44 11.68 22.52
N VAL A 208 -9.02 11.42 21.28
CA VAL A 208 -7.62 11.26 20.90
C VAL A 208 -7.09 12.59 20.34
N LYS A 209 -5.90 13.00 20.77
CA LYS A 209 -5.21 14.21 20.29
C LYS A 209 -3.77 13.93 19.89
N ASP A 210 -3.32 14.61 18.84
CA ASP A 210 -1.91 14.65 18.44
C ASP A 210 -1.05 15.50 19.41
N GLN A 211 0.25 15.61 19.12
CA GLN A 211 1.16 16.39 19.98
C GLN A 211 0.87 17.89 19.96
N GLN A 212 0.17 18.39 18.94
CA GLN A 212 -0.26 19.78 18.81
C GLN A 212 -1.60 20.04 19.51
N GLY A 213 -2.25 19.00 20.03
CA GLY A 213 -3.56 19.07 20.69
C GLY A 213 -4.75 19.02 19.73
N THR A 214 -4.52 18.75 18.44
CA THR A 214 -5.57 18.57 17.42
C THR A 214 -6.29 17.25 17.66
N VAL A 215 -7.62 17.27 17.58
CA VAL A 215 -8.43 16.05 17.72
C VAL A 215 -8.26 15.16 16.50
N ILE A 216 -7.95 13.89 16.74
CA ILE A 216 -7.87 12.85 15.71
C ILE A 216 -9.21 12.14 15.61
N SER A 217 -9.68 11.91 14.38
CA SER A 217 -10.91 11.15 14.13
C SER A 217 -10.73 9.68 14.53
N THR A 218 -11.66 9.17 15.32
CA THR A 218 -11.67 7.77 15.78
C THR A 218 -12.89 7.04 15.26
N LYS A 219 -12.72 5.75 14.95
CA LYS A 219 -13.81 4.81 14.65
C LYS A 219 -13.92 3.80 15.78
N ALA A 220 -15.15 3.56 16.25
CA ALA A 220 -15.41 2.45 17.16
C ALA A 220 -15.13 1.11 16.46
N THR A 221 -14.45 0.21 17.16
CA THR A 221 -14.15 -1.15 16.69
C THR A 221 -14.11 -2.13 17.86
N THR A 222 -13.73 -3.37 17.59
CA THR A 222 -13.57 -4.41 18.61
C THR A 222 -12.23 -5.11 18.44
N VAL A 223 -11.47 -5.25 19.52
CA VAL A 223 -10.21 -6.02 19.58
C VAL A 223 -10.37 -7.08 20.66
N ASP A 224 -10.19 -8.36 20.30
CA ASP A 224 -10.36 -9.51 21.21
C ASP A 224 -11.69 -9.50 21.99
N GLY A 225 -12.78 -9.08 21.33
CA GLY A 225 -14.12 -8.98 21.93
C GLY A 225 -14.35 -7.76 22.82
N LYS A 226 -13.35 -6.88 22.99
CA LYS A 226 -13.45 -5.64 23.78
C LYS A 226 -13.68 -4.43 22.88
N ALA A 227 -14.50 -3.48 23.35
CA ALA A 227 -14.67 -2.20 22.67
C ALA A 227 -13.32 -1.48 22.56
N ALA A 228 -13.04 -0.97 21.38
CA ALA A 228 -11.78 -0.31 21.06
C ALA A 228 -12.02 0.90 20.16
N LEU A 229 -11.01 1.77 20.10
CA LEU A 229 -10.93 2.89 19.19
C LEU A 229 -9.87 2.59 18.14
N ARG A 230 -10.21 2.82 16.87
CA ARG A 230 -9.28 2.75 15.75
C ARG A 230 -9.10 4.13 15.16
N PHE A 231 -7.85 4.53 14.96
CA PHE A 231 -7.51 5.80 14.33
C PHE A 231 -6.17 5.69 13.59
N GLU A 232 -5.90 6.66 12.73
CA GLU A 232 -4.69 6.73 11.93
C GLU A 232 -3.72 7.75 12.51
N VAL A 233 -2.43 7.44 12.44
CA VAL A 233 -1.34 8.31 12.87
C VAL A 233 -0.27 8.37 11.78
N PRO A 234 0.41 9.52 11.58
CA PRO A 234 1.55 9.58 10.67
C PRO A 234 2.69 8.65 11.14
N PRO A 235 3.44 8.06 10.20
CA PRO A 235 4.55 7.13 10.47
C PRO A 235 5.82 7.90 10.90
N ILE A 236 5.73 8.67 11.97
CA ILE A 236 6.83 9.50 12.50
C ILE A 236 6.95 9.36 14.01
N GLU A 237 8.01 9.91 14.60
CA GLU A 237 8.05 10.09 16.05
C GLU A 237 7.09 11.19 16.50
N ALA A 238 6.07 10.81 17.27
CA ALA A 238 5.08 11.72 17.81
C ALA A 238 4.45 11.17 19.10
N VAL A 239 3.99 12.08 19.96
CA VAL A 239 3.28 11.77 21.21
C VAL A 239 1.80 12.07 21.03
N TYR A 240 0.96 11.15 21.49
CA TYR A 240 -0.49 11.24 21.41
C TYR A 240 -1.06 11.15 22.82
N SER A 241 -2.16 11.86 23.05
CA SER A 241 -2.90 11.79 24.29
C SER A 241 -4.32 11.34 24.06
N VAL A 242 -4.82 10.53 24.98
CA VAL A 242 -6.20 10.04 24.98
C VAL A 242 -6.80 10.35 26.34
N ARG A 243 -7.99 10.91 26.35
CA ARG A 243 -8.71 11.23 27.58
C ARG A 243 -10.16 10.81 27.48
N SER A 244 -10.73 10.36 28.60
CA SER A 244 -12.18 10.31 28.71
C SER A 244 -12.70 11.74 28.91
N ALA A 245 -13.58 12.20 28.04
CA ALA A 245 -14.39 13.38 28.31
C ALA A 245 -15.41 13.04 29.41
N PRO A 246 -15.78 14.02 30.26
CA PRO A 246 -16.88 13.87 31.22
C PRO A 246 -18.20 13.50 30.55
#